data_AF-A0A415VE24-F1
#
_entry.id   AF-A0A415VE24-F1
#
_cell.length_a   1.000
_cell.length_b   1.000
_cell.length_c   1.000
_cell.angle_alpha   90.00
_cell.angle_beta   90.00
_cell.angle_gamma   90.00
#
_symmetry.space_group_name_H-M   'P 1'
#
loop_
_entity.id
_entity.type
_entity.pdbx_description
1 polymer ?
#
loop_
_entity_poly.entity_id
_entity_poly.type
_entity_poly.pdbx_seq_one_letter_code
_entity_poly.pdbx_strand_id
1 'polypeptide(L)'
;MIFSYIKDKCRNIQGFLHRNNFVVLDGRANSVTLSQGIYNHIMQIERTDSSIFVFHISSRGTYGFCLREDWEELRKSQTIFCPLQYNQEHKKIGFRSERPSVTAILDDYNLPLNKMVRLTCIPRKNKNGEAYYEIIRPNP
;
A
#
# COMPACT_ATOMS: atom_id res chain seq x y z
N MET A 1 -15.57 -17.39 20.50
CA MET A 1 -15.94 -18.03 19.21
C MET A 1 -16.84 -17.15 18.33
N ILE A 2 -17.90 -16.51 18.85
CA ILE A 2 -18.80 -15.66 18.02
C ILE A 2 -18.08 -14.42 17.45
N PHE A 3 -17.25 -13.76 18.26
CA PHE A 3 -16.51 -12.57 17.83
C PHE A 3 -15.47 -12.84 16.73
N SER A 4 -14.79 -14.00 16.75
CA SER A 4 -13.85 -14.37 15.68
C SER A 4 -14.59 -14.66 14.38
N TYR A 5 -15.69 -15.43 14.45
CA TYR A 5 -16.51 -15.76 13.28
C TYR A 5 -17.08 -14.54 12.55
N ILE A 6 -17.57 -13.54 13.30
CA ILE A 6 -18.08 -12.29 12.71
C ILE A 6 -16.93 -11.50 12.06
N LYS A 7 -15.77 -11.42 12.73
CA LYS A 7 -14.59 -10.72 12.21
C LYS A 7 -14.08 -11.34 10.90
N ASP A 8 -14.08 -12.67 10.82
CA ASP A 8 -13.66 -13.41 9.63
C ASP A 8 -14.64 -13.23 8.47
N LYS A 9 -15.95 -13.27 8.73
CA LYS A 9 -16.98 -12.95 7.73
C LYS A 9 -16.85 -11.52 7.21
N CYS A 10 -16.69 -10.53 8.09
CA CYS A 10 -16.54 -9.13 7.70
C CYS A 10 -15.26 -8.89 6.88
N ARG A 11 -14.16 -9.58 7.19
CA ARG A 11 -12.91 -9.50 6.41
C ARG A 11 -13.04 -10.15 5.03
N ASN A 12 -13.73 -11.29 4.93
CA ASN A 12 -14.01 -11.94 3.64
C ASN A 12 -14.86 -11.04 2.74
N ILE A 13 -15.83 -10.32 3.33
CA ILE A 13 -16.60 -9.29 2.62
C ILE A 13 -15.70 -8.15 2.15
N GLN A 14 -14.79 -7.64 2.99
CA GLN A 14 -13.85 -6.58 2.59
C GLN A 14 -12.90 -7.03 1.47
N GLY A 15 -12.39 -8.26 1.54
CA GLY A 15 -11.56 -8.84 0.47
C GLY A 15 -12.32 -8.91 -0.86
N PHE A 16 -13.58 -9.31 -0.83
CA PHE A 16 -14.43 -9.36 -2.03
C PHE A 16 -14.76 -7.96 -2.58
N LEU A 17 -15.09 -7.00 -1.71
CA LEU A 17 -15.40 -5.61 -2.07
C LEU A 17 -14.19 -4.89 -2.66
N HIS A 18 -13.01 -5.15 -2.14
CA HIS A 18 -11.76 -4.51 -2.56
C HIS A 18 -10.88 -5.43 -3.42
N ARG A 19 -11.47 -6.44 -4.08
CA ARG A 19 -10.72 -7.39 -4.91
C ARG A 19 -9.92 -6.74 -6.05
N ASN A 20 -10.36 -5.57 -6.50
CA ASN A 20 -9.69 -4.78 -7.55
C ASN A 20 -8.64 -3.82 -6.99
N ASN A 21 -8.57 -3.67 -5.66
CA ASN A 21 -7.62 -2.82 -4.96
C ASN A 21 -6.59 -3.72 -4.28
N PHE A 22 -5.45 -3.92 -4.92
CA PHE A 22 -4.40 -4.74 -4.38
C PHE A 22 -3.04 -4.18 -4.78
N VAL A 23 -2.02 -4.60 -4.05
CA VAL A 23 -0.63 -4.42 -4.44
C VAL A 23 0.04 -5.78 -4.58
N VAL A 24 1.05 -5.84 -5.44
CA VAL A 24 1.99 -6.97 -5.49
C VAL A 24 3.31 -6.48 -4.93
N LEU A 25 3.73 -7.09 -3.83
CA LEU A 25 4.98 -6.83 -3.14
C LEU A 25 6.04 -7.82 -3.63
N ASP A 26 7.17 -7.36 -4.16
CA ASP A 26 8.35 -8.20 -4.44
C ASP A 26 9.48 -7.86 -3.46
N GLY A 27 9.70 -8.74 -2.47
CA GLY A 27 10.75 -8.55 -1.47
C GLY A 27 12.17 -8.56 -2.07
N ARG A 28 12.41 -9.22 -3.21
CA ARG A 28 13.74 -9.28 -3.83
C ARG A 28 14.18 -7.95 -4.42
N ALA A 29 13.23 -7.13 -4.85
CA ALA A 29 13.47 -5.85 -5.52
C ALA A 29 13.03 -4.64 -4.68
N ASN A 30 12.52 -4.88 -3.47
CA ASN A 30 11.79 -3.91 -2.65
C ASN A 30 10.71 -3.13 -3.42
N SER A 31 10.07 -3.79 -4.40
CA SER A 31 9.14 -3.13 -5.32
C SER A 31 7.69 -3.41 -4.96
N VAL A 32 6.85 -2.41 -5.21
CA VAL A 32 5.40 -2.44 -5.03
C VAL A 32 4.77 -2.16 -6.38
N THR A 33 4.01 -3.11 -6.91
CA THR A 33 3.18 -2.91 -8.12
C THR A 33 1.75 -2.63 -7.71
N LEU A 34 1.13 -1.59 -8.26
CA LEU A 34 -0.25 -1.23 -7.98
C LEU A 34 -1.21 -1.96 -8.90
N SER A 35 -2.40 -2.32 -8.39
CA SER A 35 -3.52 -2.71 -9.26
C SER A 35 -4.06 -1.52 -10.03
N GLN A 36 -4.72 -1.79 -11.16
CA GLN A 36 -5.40 -0.77 -11.95
C GLN A 36 -6.44 0.01 -11.12
N GLY A 37 -7.12 -0.65 -10.18
CA GLY A 37 -8.10 0.00 -9.30
C GLY A 37 -7.48 1.09 -8.42
N ILE A 38 -6.35 0.79 -7.80
CA ILE A 38 -5.62 1.79 -7.00
C ILE A 38 -5.09 2.90 -7.89
N TYR A 39 -4.50 2.56 -9.04
CA TYR A 39 -3.99 3.55 -9.98
C TYR A 39 -5.08 4.54 -10.43
N ASN A 40 -6.25 4.04 -10.82
CA ASN A 40 -7.36 4.88 -11.24
C ASN A 40 -7.82 5.81 -10.11
N HIS A 41 -7.89 5.32 -8.86
CA HIS A 41 -8.23 6.17 -7.72
C HIS A 41 -7.18 7.26 -7.45
N ILE A 42 -5.90 6.93 -7.65
CA ILE A 42 -4.80 7.89 -7.50
C ILE A 42 -4.87 8.98 -8.56
N MET A 43 -5.14 8.60 -9.82
CA MET A 43 -5.13 9.48 -10.99
C MET A 43 -6.43 10.28 -11.21
N GLN A 44 -7.45 10.08 -10.37
CA GLN A 44 -8.67 10.90 -10.41
C GLN A 44 -8.44 12.35 -9.99
N ILE A 45 -7.35 12.63 -9.30
CA ILE A 45 -6.97 13.96 -8.86
C ILE A 45 -5.75 14.36 -9.68
N GLU A 46 -5.85 15.49 -10.38
CA GLU A 46 -4.70 16.07 -11.09
C GLU A 46 -3.67 16.51 -10.06
N ARG A 47 -2.44 16.01 -10.19
CA ARG A 47 -1.35 16.28 -9.24
C ARG A 47 -0.12 16.78 -9.96
N THR A 48 0.58 17.70 -9.30
CA THR A 48 1.88 18.23 -9.74
C THR A 48 3.04 17.30 -9.41
N ASP A 49 2.87 16.39 -8.45
CA ASP A 49 3.88 15.42 -8.03
C ASP A 49 3.28 14.02 -7.81
N SER A 50 4.14 13.01 -7.93
CA SER A 50 3.83 11.59 -7.80
C SER A 50 4.68 10.92 -6.71
N SER A 51 4.97 11.64 -5.63
CA SER A 51 5.71 11.14 -4.48
C SER A 51 4.81 10.30 -3.55
N ILE A 52 5.21 9.07 -3.32
CA ILE A 52 4.53 8.12 -2.43
C ILE A 52 5.21 8.11 -1.07
N PHE A 53 4.43 8.31 -0.02
CA PHE A 53 4.86 8.08 1.35
C PHE A 53 4.33 6.75 1.86
N VAL A 54 5.21 5.93 2.45
CA VAL A 54 4.85 4.62 3.03
C VAL A 54 5.08 4.67 4.53
N PHE A 55 4.13 4.15 5.30
CA PHE A 55 4.12 4.29 6.75
C PHE A 55 3.54 3.07 7.46
N HIS A 56 3.94 2.88 8.72
CA HIS A 56 3.37 1.87 9.61
C HIS A 56 2.18 2.45 10.40
N ILE A 57 1.11 1.66 10.52
CA ILE A 57 -0.12 1.98 11.24
C ILE A 57 -0.13 1.15 12.52
N SER A 58 0.55 1.65 13.55
CA SER A 58 0.79 0.92 14.80
C SER A 58 -0.48 0.44 15.51
N SER A 59 -1.58 1.21 15.43
CA SER A 59 -2.86 0.83 16.05
C SER A 59 -3.52 -0.40 15.41
N ARG A 60 -3.11 -0.78 14.21
CA ARG A 60 -3.66 -1.92 13.45
C ARG A 60 -2.63 -3.00 13.15
N GLY A 61 -1.34 -2.72 13.37
CA GLY A 61 -0.24 -3.59 12.95
C GLY A 61 -0.23 -3.81 11.44
N THR A 62 -0.58 -2.75 10.69
CA THR A 62 -0.62 -2.76 9.23
C THR A 62 0.25 -1.66 8.65
N TYR A 63 0.46 -1.68 7.34
CA TYR A 63 1.15 -0.63 6.60
C TYR A 63 0.20 0.11 5.68
N GLY A 64 0.53 1.35 5.36
CA GLY A 64 -0.22 2.14 4.41
C GLY A 64 0.70 2.96 3.51
N PHE A 65 0.14 3.42 2.41
CA PHE A 65 0.80 4.40 1.56
C PHE A 65 -0.19 5.45 1.06
N CYS A 66 0.30 6.66 0.80
CA CYS A 66 -0.46 7.73 0.17
C CYS A 66 0.42 8.55 -0.78
N LEU A 67 -0.21 9.29 -1.69
CA LEU A 67 0.49 10.35 -2.41
C LEU A 67 0.56 11.59 -1.55
N ARG A 68 1.67 12.32 -1.68
CA ARG A 68 1.90 13.57 -0.98
C ARG A 68 2.30 14.64 -2.00
N GLU A 69 1.58 15.75 -1.97
CA GLU A 69 1.82 16.91 -2.84
C GLU A 69 2.75 17.93 -2.17
N ASP A 70 2.88 17.87 -0.84
CA ASP A 70 3.77 18.69 -0.01
C ASP A 70 5.20 18.10 0.10
N TRP A 71 5.60 17.30 -0.90
CA TRP A 71 6.88 16.60 -0.93
C TRP A 71 8.10 17.51 -0.74
N GLU A 72 8.09 18.72 -1.31
CA GLU A 72 9.21 19.68 -1.15
C GLU A 72 9.41 20.15 0.30
N GLU A 73 8.31 20.36 1.05
CA GLU A 73 8.38 20.74 2.46
C GLU A 73 8.76 19.55 3.33
N LEU A 74 8.18 18.37 3.06
CA LEU A 74 8.45 17.16 3.83
C LEU A 74 9.86 16.61 3.60
N ARG A 75 10.51 16.88 2.46
CA ARG A 75 11.91 16.51 2.23
C ARG A 75 12.85 17.13 3.27
N LYS A 76 12.51 18.31 3.80
CA LYS A 76 13.27 18.99 4.86
C LYS A 76 13.22 18.24 6.19
N SER A 77 12.21 17.37 6.38
CA SER A 77 12.02 16.57 7.60
C SER A 77 12.81 15.24 7.62
N GLN A 78 13.68 14.98 6.64
CA GLN A 78 14.36 13.69 6.41
C GLN A 78 13.42 12.51 6.15
N THR A 79 12.13 12.77 5.91
CA THR A 79 11.16 11.75 5.52
C THR A 79 11.49 11.21 4.13
N ILE A 80 11.41 9.89 3.94
CA ILE A 80 11.73 9.21 2.68
C ILE A 80 10.46 8.94 1.90
N PHE A 81 10.49 9.28 0.62
CA PHE A 81 9.38 9.09 -0.30
C PHE A 81 9.88 8.36 -1.53
N CYS A 82 8.94 7.74 -2.21
CA CYS A 82 9.18 6.84 -3.32
C CYS A 82 8.52 7.46 -4.56
N PRO A 83 9.26 7.75 -5.63
CA PRO A 83 8.63 8.21 -6.85
C PRO A 83 7.77 7.10 -7.44
N LEU A 84 6.59 7.45 -7.91
CA LEU A 84 5.77 6.55 -8.72
C LEU A 84 6.44 6.35 -10.09
N GLN A 85 6.53 5.10 -10.53
CA GLN A 85 7.26 4.69 -11.72
C GLN A 85 6.37 3.86 -12.63
N TYR A 86 6.37 4.19 -13.92
CA TYR A 86 5.71 3.40 -14.95
C TYR A 86 6.73 2.52 -15.67
N ASN A 87 6.56 1.20 -15.55
CA ASN A 87 7.29 0.22 -16.34
C ASN A 87 6.59 0.08 -17.71
N GLN A 88 7.23 0.61 -18.75
CA GLN A 88 6.72 0.58 -20.12
C GLN A 88 6.63 -0.83 -20.69
N GLU A 89 7.62 -1.68 -20.42
CA GLU A 89 7.70 -3.06 -20.93
C GLU A 89 6.53 -3.92 -20.44
N HIS A 90 6.22 -3.84 -19.16
CA HIS A 90 5.16 -4.63 -18.53
C HIS A 90 3.83 -3.89 -18.40
N LYS A 91 3.78 -2.62 -18.84
CA LYS A 91 2.63 -1.71 -18.71
C LYS A 91 2.07 -1.68 -17.28
N LYS A 92 2.98 -1.62 -16.31
CA LYS A 92 2.66 -1.65 -14.88
C LYS A 92 3.15 -0.39 -14.21
N ILE A 93 2.43 0.04 -13.19
CA ILE A 93 2.83 1.16 -12.36
C ILE A 93 3.12 0.69 -10.95
N GLY A 94 4.11 1.30 -10.32
CA GLY A 94 4.57 0.91 -9.01
C GLY A 94 5.55 1.90 -8.42
N PHE A 95 6.17 1.53 -7.32
CA PHE A 95 7.24 2.28 -6.69
C PHE A 95 8.16 1.33 -5.94
N ARG A 96 9.37 1.79 -5.59
CA ARG A 96 10.29 1.06 -4.73
C ARG A 96 10.26 1.64 -3.32
N SER A 97 10.04 0.82 -2.31
CA SER A 97 9.93 1.26 -0.91
C SER A 97 11.09 0.73 -0.09
N GLU A 98 11.89 1.64 0.47
CA GLU A 98 13.07 1.32 1.29
C GLU A 98 12.84 1.56 2.79
N ARG A 99 11.90 2.44 3.16
CA ARG A 99 11.55 2.74 4.56
C ARG A 99 10.05 3.05 4.70
N PRO A 100 9.25 2.15 5.30
CA PRO A 100 9.59 0.74 5.57
C PRO A 100 9.92 -0.01 4.27
N SER A 101 10.88 -0.93 4.30
CA SER A 101 11.19 -1.74 3.11
C SER A 101 10.09 -2.76 2.85
N VAL A 102 9.91 -3.18 1.59
CA VAL A 102 8.94 -4.26 1.27
C VAL A 102 9.31 -5.54 2.01
N THR A 103 10.61 -5.85 2.13
CA THR A 103 11.06 -7.00 2.91
C THR A 103 10.63 -6.91 4.37
N ALA A 104 10.74 -5.73 5.01
CA ALA A 104 10.27 -5.53 6.38
C ALA A 104 8.75 -5.71 6.50
N ILE A 105 7.98 -5.19 5.53
CA ILE A 105 6.51 -5.38 5.50
C ILE A 105 6.15 -6.87 5.40
N LEU A 106 6.84 -7.62 4.54
CA LEU A 106 6.60 -9.05 4.37
C LEU A 106 6.99 -9.84 5.61
N ASP A 107 8.11 -9.51 6.24
CA ASP A 107 8.58 -10.14 7.48
C ASP A 107 7.59 -9.93 8.63
N ASP A 108 7.17 -8.68 8.85
CA ASP A 108 6.15 -8.33 9.86
C ASP A 108 4.81 -9.03 9.61
N TYR A 109 4.52 -9.42 8.37
CA TYR A 109 3.30 -10.15 8.02
C TYR A 109 3.49 -11.67 8.01
N ASN A 110 4.69 -12.18 8.34
CA ASN A 110 5.10 -13.58 8.26
C ASN A 110 4.93 -14.16 6.84
N LEU A 111 5.36 -13.41 5.83
CA LEU A 111 5.24 -13.77 4.42
C LEU A 111 6.60 -14.08 3.78
N PRO A 112 6.64 -14.87 2.68
CA PRO A 112 7.89 -15.20 2.00
C PRO A 112 8.59 -13.95 1.46
N LEU A 113 9.83 -13.71 1.90
CA LEU A 113 10.64 -12.55 1.50
C LEU A 113 11.17 -12.64 0.06
N ASN A 114 11.29 -13.85 -0.47
CA ASN A 114 11.89 -14.13 -1.78
C ASN A 114 10.86 -14.36 -2.90
N LYS A 115 9.60 -13.97 -2.69
CA LYS A 115 8.51 -14.16 -3.67
C LYS A 115 7.71 -12.87 -3.84
N MET A 116 6.99 -12.81 -4.96
CA MET A 116 5.94 -11.84 -5.14
C MET A 116 4.69 -12.24 -4.36
N VAL A 117 4.17 -11.33 -3.54
CA VAL A 117 2.96 -11.57 -2.74
C VAL A 117 1.90 -10.52 -3.08
N ARG A 118 0.70 -10.97 -3.43
CA ARG A 118 -0.45 -10.09 -3.68
C ARG A 118 -1.21 -9.85 -2.38
N LEU A 119 -1.34 -8.60 -1.98
CA LEU A 119 -2.09 -8.20 -0.78
C LEU A 119 -3.22 -7.23 -1.14
N THR A 120 -4.37 -7.42 -0.52
CA THR A 120 -5.52 -6.51 -0.66
C THR A 120 -5.18 -5.17 -0.01
N CYS A 121 -5.60 -4.10 -0.67
CA CYS A 121 -5.55 -2.75 -0.11
C CYS A 121 -6.95 -2.22 0.15
N ILE A 122 -7.15 -1.60 1.31
CA ILE A 122 -8.38 -0.90 1.65
C ILE A 122 -8.14 0.60 1.54
N PRO A 123 -8.85 1.32 0.65
CA PRO A 123 -8.84 2.78 0.65
C PRO A 123 -9.41 3.33 1.95
N ARG A 124 -8.75 4.31 2.53
CA ARG A 124 -9.08 4.97 3.79
C ARG A 124 -8.89 6.47 3.66
N LYS A 125 -9.41 7.22 4.62
CA LYS A 125 -9.14 8.66 4.78
C LYS A 125 -8.52 8.91 6.15
N ASN A 126 -7.54 9.82 6.21
CA ASN A 126 -7.00 10.28 7.48
C ASN A 126 -7.93 11.36 8.11
N LYS A 127 -7.51 11.94 9.23
CA LYS A 127 -8.28 12.99 9.94
C LYS A 127 -8.51 14.26 9.11
N ASN A 128 -7.64 14.52 8.14
CA ASN A 128 -7.71 15.66 7.23
C ASN A 128 -8.52 15.35 5.96
N GLY A 129 -9.08 14.13 5.86
CA GLY A 129 -9.83 13.69 4.67
C GLY A 129 -8.95 13.17 3.53
N GLU A 130 -7.62 13.13 3.69
CA GLU A 130 -6.68 12.70 2.67
C GLU A 130 -6.71 11.19 2.50
N ALA A 131 -6.73 10.73 1.25
CA ALA A 131 -6.82 9.33 0.92
C ALA A 131 -5.49 8.60 1.15
N TYR A 132 -5.56 7.43 1.77
CA TYR A 132 -4.45 6.48 1.85
C TYR A 132 -4.93 5.05 1.61
N TYR A 133 -4.00 4.16 1.26
CA TYR A 133 -4.28 2.76 0.96
C TYR A 133 -3.62 1.89 2.01
N GLU A 134 -4.44 1.22 2.82
CA GLU A 134 -3.99 0.31 3.87
C GLU A 134 -3.74 -1.08 3.28
N ILE A 135 -2.50 -1.58 3.37
CA ILE A 135 -2.10 -2.91 2.91
C ILE A 135 -2.49 -3.91 4.00
N ILE A 136 -3.47 -4.77 3.71
CA ILE A 136 -4.04 -5.67 4.71
C ILE A 136 -3.19 -6.93 4.86
N ARG A 137 -2.86 -7.27 6.11
CA ARG A 137 -2.22 -8.54 6.45
C ARG A 137 -3.11 -9.71 6.00
N PRO A 138 -2.58 -10.73 5.30
CA PRO A 138 -3.37 -11.91 4.97
C PRO A 138 -3.76 -12.65 6.26
N ASN A 139 -4.94 -13.27 6.27
CA ASN A 139 -5.33 -14.07 7.41
C ASN A 139 -4.43 -15.31 7.49
N PRO A 140 -3.99 -15.72 8.70
CA PRO A 140 -3.46 -17.07 8.92
C PRO A 140 -4.54 -18.13 8.69
#